data_AF-A0A0G2GNI6-F1
#
_entry.id   AF-A0A0G2GNI6-F1
#
_cell.length_a   1.000
_cell.length_b   1.000
_cell.length_c   1.000
_cell.angle_alpha   90.00
_cell.angle_beta   90.00
_cell.angle_gamma   90.00
#
_symmetry.space_group_name_H-M   'P 1'
#
loop_
_entity.id
_entity.type
_entity.pdbx_description
1 polymer ?
#
loop_
_entity_poly.entity_id
_entity_poly.type
_entity_poly.pdbx_seq_one_letter_code
_entity_poly.pdbx_strand_id
1 'polypeptide(L)'
;MLNVAPEANEGQSMGSKEAFERVLNNLFAGDPSDAASTVAKYFHADFTNTANGQSSTYDEFVKHVAHLRSMMESLDIKVQEFLRDGNMISDRHIATAWAKGADKAKVFEVFLIGELDGLDVICTLESNVDRIAATTVAPMASGAYPPFITVAGIPNFRTIGGYASTLYPGHRVRSDLIYRSAITSRIQEPGIKTMTDDLNIKTIFDLRSSVESAKMGVTTPKPSIPGVSILETPVFPDSEWTDRTRMKESWKQYTDPIDEILGYSKGFLQGYQRIASSAGPAYAQVLRHLLASNIQDSSTVGSPPKAILFHCTAGKDRTGVLTAIILKLCGVDHGTIAHEYSLTEAGLSEWREIIIQKLLEEDNYGGDHDSDEHRHVRRQQAERMLSSKRENIEAFLRWVDDDFGGAEGWLTGKAGLSGEEVEGVRTLLLIKEEYN
;
A
#
# COMPACT_ATOMS: atom_id res chain seq x y z
N MET A 1 -27.58 -10.10 45.74
CA MET A 1 -27.04 -9.08 44.81
C MET A 1 -26.13 -9.83 43.85
N LEU A 2 -26.62 -10.09 42.63
CA LEU A 2 -25.81 -10.70 41.57
C LEU A 2 -24.80 -9.65 41.12
N ASN A 3 -23.51 -9.95 41.30
CA ASN A 3 -22.43 -9.17 40.70
C ASN A 3 -22.53 -9.32 39.19
N VAL A 4 -22.97 -8.27 38.51
CA VAL A 4 -22.88 -8.16 37.06
C VAL A 4 -21.40 -7.87 36.76
N ALA A 5 -20.74 -8.77 36.02
CA ALA A 5 -19.38 -8.57 35.54
C ALA A 5 -19.36 -7.38 34.56
N PRO A 6 -18.28 -6.58 34.52
CA PRO A 6 -18.17 -5.49 33.56
C PRO A 6 -18.05 -6.07 32.15
N GLU A 7 -18.83 -5.51 31.21
CA GLU A 7 -18.70 -5.80 29.78
C GLU A 7 -17.27 -5.46 29.31
N ALA A 8 -16.67 -6.36 28.52
CA ALA A 8 -15.37 -6.12 27.90
C ALA A 8 -15.45 -4.90 26.98
N ASN A 9 -14.57 -3.92 27.17
CA ASN A 9 -14.47 -2.77 26.26
C ASN A 9 -14.07 -3.26 24.85
N GLU A 10 -14.61 -2.66 23.79
CA GLU A 10 -14.35 -2.99 22.37
C GLU A 10 -12.84 -3.04 21.99
N GLY A 11 -11.94 -2.47 22.82
CA GLY A 11 -10.49 -2.52 22.65
C GLY A 11 -9.78 -3.76 23.21
N GLN A 12 -10.50 -4.73 23.78
CA GLN A 12 -9.93 -5.96 24.39
C GLN A 12 -10.31 -7.26 23.66
N SER A 13 -11.22 -7.22 22.68
CA SER A 13 -11.63 -8.42 21.95
C SER A 13 -10.51 -8.95 21.06
N MET A 14 -10.24 -10.26 21.14
CA MET A 14 -9.28 -10.98 20.28
C MET A 14 -10.02 -11.84 19.23
N GLY A 15 -11.15 -11.33 18.74
CA GLY A 15 -12.02 -12.03 17.79
C GLY A 15 -11.54 -12.04 16.33
N SER A 16 -10.56 -11.20 15.97
CA SER A 16 -10.05 -11.10 14.60
C SER A 16 -8.54 -10.99 14.55
N LYS A 17 -7.98 -11.30 13.38
CA LYS A 17 -6.56 -11.14 13.05
C LYS A 17 -6.04 -9.75 13.40
N GLU A 18 -6.75 -8.70 12.99
CA GLU A 18 -6.36 -7.31 13.19
C GLU A 18 -6.44 -6.92 14.66
N ALA A 19 -7.40 -7.48 15.40
CA ALA A 19 -7.53 -7.24 16.82
C ALA A 19 -6.38 -7.87 17.60
N PHE A 20 -6.02 -9.11 17.27
CA PHE A 20 -4.87 -9.79 17.85
C PHE A 20 -3.54 -9.11 17.48
N GLU A 21 -3.36 -8.68 16.23
CA GLU A 21 -2.18 -7.90 15.80
C GLU A 21 -2.02 -6.62 16.62
N ARG A 22 -3.12 -5.90 16.90
CA ARG A 22 -3.09 -4.70 17.76
C ARG A 22 -2.67 -5.05 19.18
N VAL A 23 -3.16 -6.16 19.75
CA VAL A 23 -2.75 -6.60 21.09
C VAL A 23 -1.26 -6.87 21.14
N LEU A 24 -0.71 -7.60 20.17
CA LEU A 24 0.74 -7.89 20.10
C LEU A 24 1.59 -6.61 19.96
N ASN A 25 1.20 -5.70 19.07
CA ASN A 25 1.94 -4.43 18.91
C ASN A 25 1.85 -3.55 20.16
N ASN A 26 0.69 -3.47 20.80
CA ASN A 26 0.52 -2.72 22.05
C ASN A 26 1.33 -3.34 23.21
N LEU A 27 1.43 -4.67 23.25
CA LEU A 27 2.17 -5.37 24.29
C LEU A 27 3.64 -4.95 24.34
N PHE A 28 4.26 -4.68 23.19
CA PHE A 28 5.67 -4.32 23.11
C PHE A 28 5.95 -2.84 22.81
N ALA A 29 4.91 -2.00 22.72
CA ALA A 29 5.04 -0.56 22.55
C ALA A 29 4.93 0.22 23.88
N GLY A 30 5.57 1.39 23.95
CA GLY A 30 5.46 2.29 25.11
C GLY A 30 6.59 2.13 26.13
N ASP A 31 6.45 2.83 27.27
CA ASP A 31 7.50 2.89 28.28
C ASP A 31 7.67 1.53 29.00
N PRO A 32 8.91 1.13 29.34
CA PRO A 32 9.16 -0.07 30.13
C PRO A 32 8.45 -0.09 31.50
N SER A 33 8.26 1.07 32.14
CA SER A 33 7.60 1.18 33.45
C SER A 33 6.10 0.86 33.41
N ASP A 34 5.48 1.00 32.24
CA ASP A 34 4.05 0.70 32.01
C ASP A 34 3.82 -0.74 31.52
N ALA A 35 4.85 -1.59 31.48
CA ALA A 35 4.71 -2.96 31.00
C ALA A 35 3.70 -3.77 31.83
N ALA A 36 3.76 -3.66 33.16
CA ALA A 36 2.86 -4.40 34.06
C ALA A 36 1.39 -4.01 33.84
N SER A 37 1.11 -2.71 33.68
CA SER A 37 -0.25 -2.21 33.45
C SER A 37 -0.76 -2.56 32.04
N THR A 38 0.13 -2.71 31.06
CA THR A 38 -0.24 -3.17 29.71
C THR A 38 -0.54 -4.65 29.70
N VAL A 39 0.31 -5.48 30.30
CA VAL A 39 0.11 -6.94 30.38
C VAL A 39 -1.19 -7.26 31.12
N ALA A 40 -1.48 -6.57 32.23
CA ALA A 40 -2.70 -6.78 33.01
C ALA A 40 -4.01 -6.50 32.24
N LYS A 41 -3.97 -5.83 31.07
CA LYS A 41 -5.15 -5.60 30.23
C LYS A 41 -5.55 -6.82 29.41
N TYR A 42 -4.61 -7.72 29.13
CA TYR A 42 -4.79 -8.77 28.13
C TYR A 42 -4.49 -10.17 28.67
N PHE A 43 -3.82 -10.28 29.83
CA PHE A 43 -3.33 -11.55 30.37
C PHE A 43 -3.90 -11.82 31.76
N HIS A 44 -4.24 -13.07 32.03
CA HIS A 44 -4.72 -13.51 33.34
C HIS A 44 -3.57 -13.53 34.36
N ALA A 45 -3.86 -13.36 35.65
CA ALA A 45 -2.81 -13.28 36.67
C ALA A 45 -2.07 -14.62 36.92
N ASP A 46 -2.68 -15.75 36.54
CA ASP A 46 -2.06 -17.09 36.58
C ASP A 46 -1.46 -17.50 35.23
N PHE A 47 -1.34 -16.57 34.29
CA PHE A 47 -0.87 -16.83 32.94
C PHE A 47 0.50 -17.51 32.91
N THR A 48 0.64 -18.43 31.95
CA THR A 48 1.92 -19.10 31.65
C THR A 48 2.33 -18.86 30.20
N ASN A 49 3.61 -18.53 30.02
CA ASN A 49 4.23 -18.38 28.71
C ASN A 49 5.27 -19.48 28.51
N THR A 50 5.29 -20.11 27.34
CA THR A 50 6.37 -21.00 26.91
C THR A 50 6.88 -20.52 25.56
N ALA A 51 8.16 -20.14 25.49
CA ALA A 51 8.81 -19.70 24.25
C ALA A 51 10.03 -20.58 23.96
N ASN A 52 10.09 -21.19 22.79
CA ASN A 52 11.15 -22.13 22.40
C ASN A 52 11.41 -23.22 23.46
N GLY A 53 10.32 -23.76 24.05
CA GLY A 53 10.37 -24.77 25.11
C GLY A 53 10.81 -24.27 26.48
N GLN A 54 11.01 -22.96 26.67
CA GLN A 54 11.32 -22.36 27.97
C GLN A 54 10.08 -21.69 28.56
N SER A 55 9.63 -22.16 29.72
CA SER A 55 8.48 -21.59 30.41
C SER A 55 8.87 -20.44 31.33
N SER A 56 7.99 -19.45 31.42
CA SER A 56 8.09 -18.30 32.32
C SER A 56 6.74 -18.01 32.97
N THR A 57 6.79 -17.62 34.23
CA THR A 57 5.63 -17.13 35.00
C THR A 57 5.16 -15.75 34.52
N TYR A 58 3.97 -15.33 34.94
CA TYR A 58 3.44 -13.99 34.69
C TYR A 58 4.44 -12.87 35.04
N ASP A 59 5.03 -12.90 36.24
CA ASP A 59 5.97 -11.86 36.69
C ASP A 59 7.26 -11.85 35.86
N GLU A 60 7.74 -13.02 35.43
CA GLU A 60 8.91 -13.14 34.55
C GLU A 60 8.59 -12.63 33.14
N PHE A 61 7.39 -12.90 32.64
CA PHE A 61 6.91 -12.38 31.36
C PHE A 61 6.76 -10.85 31.37
N VAL A 62 6.20 -10.27 32.43
CA VAL A 62 6.14 -8.80 32.60
C VAL A 62 7.53 -8.19 32.56
N LYS A 63 8.50 -8.79 33.29
CA LYS A 63 9.91 -8.35 33.25
C LYS A 63 10.52 -8.48 31.86
N HIS A 64 10.19 -9.54 31.13
CA HIS A 64 10.65 -9.76 29.76
C HIS A 64 10.12 -8.67 28.81
N VAL A 65 8.82 -8.36 28.86
CA VAL A 65 8.21 -7.28 28.06
C VAL A 65 8.86 -5.93 28.38
N ALA A 66 9.04 -5.59 29.66
CA ALA A 66 9.71 -4.36 30.07
C ALA A 66 11.16 -4.30 29.56
N HIS A 67 11.88 -5.43 29.64
CA HIS A 67 13.25 -5.54 29.16
C HIS A 67 13.34 -5.31 27.64
N LEU A 68 12.47 -5.93 26.85
CA LEU A 68 12.40 -5.69 25.40
C LEU A 68 12.12 -4.21 25.09
N ARG A 69 11.09 -3.61 25.69
CA ARG A 69 10.80 -2.17 25.52
C ARG A 69 12.00 -1.27 25.86
N SER A 70 12.81 -1.65 26.85
CA SER A 70 13.96 -0.84 27.27
C SER A 70 15.09 -0.83 26.23
N MET A 71 15.29 -1.95 25.53
CA MET A 71 16.38 -2.14 24.57
C MET A 71 15.99 -1.77 23.14
N MET A 72 14.70 -1.77 22.84
CA MET A 72 14.17 -1.60 21.49
C MET A 72 13.91 -0.13 21.18
N GLU A 73 14.26 0.28 19.96
CA GLU A 73 13.84 1.55 19.38
C GLU A 73 12.45 1.41 18.76
N SER A 74 12.21 0.30 18.05
CA SER A 74 10.90 -0.06 17.52
C SER A 74 10.76 -1.58 17.34
N LEU A 75 9.52 -2.06 17.40
CA LEU A 75 9.13 -3.42 17.07
C LEU A 75 7.83 -3.35 16.27
N ASP A 76 7.84 -3.91 15.06
CA ASP A 76 6.64 -4.06 14.23
C ASP A 76 6.27 -5.53 14.15
N ILE A 77 5.04 -5.86 14.53
CA ILE A 77 4.51 -7.22 14.45
C ILE A 77 3.42 -7.25 13.39
N LYS A 78 3.59 -8.13 12.41
CA LYS A 78 2.62 -8.38 11.33
C LYS A 78 2.12 -9.80 11.39
N VAL A 79 0.87 -9.98 11.79
CA VAL A 79 0.20 -11.27 11.77
C VAL A 79 -0.04 -11.66 10.31
N GLN A 80 0.52 -12.78 9.88
CA GLN A 80 0.35 -13.32 8.54
C GLN A 80 -0.94 -14.14 8.47
N GLU A 81 -1.10 -15.04 9.44
CA GLU A 81 -2.22 -15.97 9.55
C GLU A 81 -2.73 -15.96 11.00
N PHE A 82 -4.05 -16.04 11.18
CA PHE A 82 -4.69 -16.11 12.48
C PHE A 82 -5.88 -17.06 12.40
N LEU A 83 -5.94 -17.97 13.37
CA LEU A 83 -6.98 -18.98 13.52
C LEU A 83 -7.54 -18.89 14.93
N ARG A 84 -8.85 -19.09 15.05
CA ARG A 84 -9.54 -19.17 16.35
C ARG A 84 -10.55 -20.29 16.32
N ASP A 85 -10.50 -21.16 17.33
CA ASP A 85 -11.47 -22.21 17.59
C ASP A 85 -11.91 -22.14 19.05
N GLY A 86 -13.06 -21.51 19.27
CA GLY A 86 -13.55 -21.19 20.62
C GLY A 86 -12.57 -20.31 21.40
N ASN A 87 -12.00 -20.91 22.44
CA ASN A 87 -11.02 -20.30 23.35
C ASN A 87 -9.57 -20.50 22.88
N MET A 88 -9.33 -21.36 21.89
CA MET A 88 -8.00 -21.57 21.36
C MET A 88 -7.73 -20.58 20.22
N ILE A 89 -6.55 -19.99 20.23
CA ILE A 89 -6.04 -19.15 19.15
C ILE A 89 -4.73 -19.73 18.62
N SER A 90 -4.47 -19.52 17.35
CA SER A 90 -3.15 -19.74 16.77
C SER A 90 -2.84 -18.66 15.75
N ASP A 91 -1.59 -18.22 15.72
CA ASP A 91 -1.14 -17.26 14.73
C ASP A 91 0.25 -17.60 14.19
N ARG A 92 0.53 -17.04 13.03
CA ARG A 92 1.86 -16.95 12.46
C ARG A 92 2.11 -15.47 12.20
N HIS A 93 3.15 -14.91 12.80
CA HIS A 93 3.51 -13.51 12.61
C HIS A 93 4.99 -13.31 12.34
N ILE A 94 5.29 -12.17 11.70
CA ILE A 94 6.65 -11.69 11.52
C ILE A 94 6.86 -10.53 12.49
N ALA A 95 7.86 -10.65 13.35
CA ALA A 95 8.29 -9.60 14.27
C ALA A 95 9.60 -8.98 13.75
N THR A 96 9.56 -7.71 13.40
CA THR A 96 10.72 -6.96 12.92
C THR A 96 11.18 -5.99 14.01
N ALA A 97 12.39 -6.23 14.51
CA ALA A 97 12.91 -5.65 15.73
C ALA A 97 14.12 -4.74 15.48
N TRP A 98 14.04 -3.47 15.86
CA TRP A 98 15.19 -2.55 15.90
C TRP A 98 15.61 -2.28 17.34
N ALA A 99 16.84 -2.69 17.68
CA ALA A 99 17.44 -2.32 18.95
C ALA A 99 17.98 -0.89 18.89
N LYS A 100 17.99 -0.17 20.02
CA LYS A 100 18.52 1.19 20.11
C LYS A 100 19.97 1.24 19.62
N GLY A 101 20.21 2.06 18.60
CA GLY A 101 21.54 2.23 18.00
C GLY A 101 22.00 1.08 17.11
N ALA A 102 21.10 0.18 16.67
CA ALA A 102 21.43 -0.87 15.73
C ALA A 102 21.18 -0.45 14.28
N ASP A 103 22.16 -0.68 13.41
CA ASP A 103 22.07 -0.34 11.97
C ASP A 103 21.13 -1.26 11.18
N LYS A 104 20.75 -2.41 11.75
CA LYS A 104 19.93 -3.43 11.08
C LYS A 104 18.87 -3.99 12.00
N ALA A 105 17.69 -4.21 11.42
CA ALA A 105 16.63 -4.96 12.06
C ALA A 105 17.00 -6.43 12.25
N LYS A 106 16.46 -7.04 13.30
CA LYS A 106 16.39 -8.50 13.43
C LYS A 106 14.97 -8.92 13.09
N VAL A 107 14.83 -9.91 12.22
CA VAL A 107 13.52 -10.44 11.83
C VAL A 107 13.34 -11.80 12.49
N PHE A 108 12.16 -12.01 13.05
CA PHE A 108 11.76 -13.26 13.67
C PHE A 108 10.45 -13.71 13.03
N GLU A 109 10.39 -15.00 12.72
CA GLU A 109 9.13 -15.66 12.41
C GLU A 109 8.67 -16.37 13.67
N VAL A 110 7.42 -16.15 14.03
CA VAL A 110 6.83 -16.66 15.26
C VAL A 110 5.57 -17.44 14.92
N PHE A 111 5.52 -18.67 15.42
CA PHE A 111 4.31 -19.48 15.45
C PHE A 111 3.85 -19.53 16.90
N LEU A 112 2.63 -19.09 17.16
CA LEU A 112 2.08 -19.03 18.50
C LEU A 112 0.74 -19.73 18.55
N ILE A 113 0.50 -20.38 19.68
CA ILE A 113 -0.76 -20.97 20.09
C ILE A 113 -1.08 -20.43 21.47
N GLY A 114 -2.33 -20.07 21.69
CA GLY A 114 -2.79 -19.52 22.96
C GLY A 114 -4.16 -20.04 23.37
N GLU A 115 -4.42 -19.98 24.66
CA GLU A 115 -5.74 -20.23 25.23
C GLU A 115 -6.25 -18.92 25.85
N LEU A 116 -7.51 -18.60 25.57
CA LEU A 116 -8.25 -17.48 26.12
C LEU A 116 -9.30 -17.97 27.12
N ASP A 117 -9.68 -17.13 28.08
CA ASP A 117 -10.87 -17.37 28.89
C ASP A 117 -12.16 -16.94 28.15
N GLY A 118 -13.31 -17.09 28.83
CA GLY A 118 -14.61 -16.70 28.28
C GLY A 118 -14.82 -15.18 28.09
N LEU A 119 -13.82 -14.36 28.42
CA LEU A 119 -13.80 -12.90 28.27
C LEU A 119 -12.67 -12.43 27.33
N ASP A 120 -12.10 -13.34 26.53
CA ASP A 120 -10.97 -13.07 25.63
C ASP A 120 -9.67 -12.66 26.35
N VAL A 121 -9.49 -13.02 27.62
CA VAL A 121 -8.23 -12.78 28.36
C VAL A 121 -7.28 -13.96 28.16
N ILE A 122 -6.00 -13.69 27.84
CA ILE A 122 -4.99 -14.72 27.56
C ILE A 122 -4.61 -15.47 28.84
N CYS A 123 -4.86 -16.78 28.85
CA CYS A 123 -4.51 -17.71 29.92
C CYS A 123 -3.15 -18.38 29.68
N THR A 124 -2.86 -18.77 28.44
CA THR A 124 -1.57 -19.40 28.10
C THR A 124 -1.08 -18.95 26.74
N LEU A 125 0.24 -18.88 26.57
CA LEU A 125 0.88 -18.77 25.27
C LEU A 125 2.00 -19.80 25.15
N GLU A 126 2.02 -20.51 24.03
CA GLU A 126 3.13 -21.33 23.58
C GLU A 126 3.60 -20.82 22.23
N SER A 127 4.91 -20.58 22.08
CA SER A 127 5.47 -20.02 20.86
C SER A 127 6.81 -20.65 20.49
N ASN A 128 7.01 -20.79 19.18
CA ASN A 128 8.33 -21.01 18.59
C ASN A 128 8.75 -19.72 17.90
N VAL A 129 9.88 -19.18 18.32
CA VAL A 129 10.48 -17.93 17.83
C VAL A 129 11.76 -18.29 17.11
N ASP A 130 11.67 -18.34 15.79
CA ASP A 130 12.81 -18.63 14.93
C ASP A 130 13.40 -17.34 14.40
N ARG A 131 14.68 -17.12 14.73
CA ARG A 131 15.46 -16.10 14.08
C ARG A 131 15.75 -16.57 12.67
N ILE A 132 14.98 -16.07 11.72
CA ILE A 132 15.31 -16.29 10.32
C ILE A 132 16.59 -15.51 10.01
N ALA A 133 17.61 -16.21 9.50
CA ALA A 133 18.67 -15.54 8.76
C ALA A 133 17.96 -14.67 7.72
N ALA A 134 18.49 -13.49 7.42
CA ALA A 134 17.99 -12.74 6.28
C ALA A 134 18.27 -13.59 5.02
N THR A 135 17.37 -14.52 4.70
CA THR A 135 17.43 -15.42 3.57
C THR A 135 17.18 -14.53 2.38
N THR A 136 18.26 -13.97 1.82
CA THR A 136 18.33 -13.22 0.57
C THR A 136 17.00 -12.60 0.15
N VAL A 137 16.47 -11.72 1.01
CA VAL A 137 15.98 -10.46 0.48
C VAL A 137 17.26 -9.87 -0.08
N ALA A 138 17.40 -9.87 -1.41
CA ALA A 138 18.46 -9.15 -2.08
C ALA A 138 18.62 -7.80 -1.36
N PRO A 139 19.84 -7.32 -1.09
CA PRO A 139 19.98 -6.02 -0.47
C PRO A 139 19.20 -5.04 -1.34
N MET A 140 18.03 -4.58 -0.87
CA MET A 140 17.45 -3.37 -1.42
C MET A 140 18.49 -2.33 -1.07
N ALA A 141 19.28 -1.94 -2.07
CA ALA A 141 20.36 -1.01 -1.87
C ALA A 141 19.82 0.20 -1.08
N SER A 142 20.53 0.51 0.02
CA SER A 142 20.37 1.66 0.90
C SER A 142 19.06 2.48 0.73
N GLY A 143 18.07 2.27 1.60
CA GLY A 143 16.90 3.15 1.69
C GLY A 143 15.63 2.56 2.32
N ALA A 144 15.74 1.65 3.29
CA ALA A 144 14.60 0.86 3.77
C ALA A 144 13.69 1.61 4.78
N TYR A 145 12.67 2.29 4.28
CA TYR A 145 11.25 2.23 4.70
C TYR A 145 10.41 2.56 3.44
N PRO A 146 9.14 2.11 3.32
CA PRO A 146 8.40 2.20 2.06
C PRO A 146 8.48 3.61 1.49
N PRO A 147 8.58 3.80 0.15
CA PRO A 147 8.93 5.06 -0.53
C PRO A 147 7.99 6.26 -0.26
N PHE A 148 7.09 6.16 0.73
CA PHE A 148 6.22 7.21 1.17
C PHE A 148 7.00 8.43 1.62
N ILE A 149 6.58 9.56 1.05
CA ILE A 149 7.04 10.87 1.45
C ILE A 149 5.82 11.56 2.04
N THR A 150 5.95 12.09 3.26
CA THR A 150 4.84 12.76 3.92
C THR A 150 4.59 14.09 3.23
N VAL A 151 3.51 14.16 2.46
CA VAL A 151 2.99 15.40 1.87
C VAL A 151 1.65 15.68 2.52
N ALA A 152 1.62 16.65 3.43
CA ALA A 152 0.46 16.93 4.27
C ALA A 152 -0.83 17.09 3.43
N GLY A 153 -1.83 16.26 3.71
CA GLY A 153 -3.11 16.25 3.01
C GLY A 153 -3.17 15.42 1.72
N ILE A 154 -2.08 14.76 1.31
CA ILE A 154 -2.05 13.86 0.16
C ILE A 154 -1.68 12.44 0.62
N PRO A 155 -2.65 11.50 0.63
CA PRO A 155 -2.36 10.12 0.97
C PRO A 155 -1.70 9.37 -0.20
N ASN A 156 -1.15 8.20 0.10
CA ASN A 156 -0.58 7.28 -0.87
C ASN A 156 0.57 7.91 -1.71
N PHE A 157 1.18 8.98 -1.21
CA PHE A 157 2.22 9.75 -1.89
C PHE A 157 3.59 9.07 -1.76
N ARG A 158 4.25 8.77 -2.89
CA ARG A 158 5.59 8.16 -2.92
C ARG A 158 6.31 8.36 -4.25
N THR A 159 7.62 8.19 -4.25
CA THR A 159 8.38 7.99 -5.49
C THR A 159 8.08 6.62 -6.10
N ILE A 160 8.19 6.49 -7.43
CA ILE A 160 8.22 5.17 -8.09
C ILE A 160 9.64 4.64 -8.28
N GLY A 161 10.67 5.41 -7.93
CA GLY A 161 12.06 4.98 -8.09
C GLY A 161 12.62 4.16 -6.92
N GLY A 162 13.90 3.81 -7.02
CA GLY A 162 14.65 3.04 -6.03
C GLY A 162 14.71 1.53 -6.30
N TYR A 163 14.00 1.05 -7.31
CA TYR A 163 13.97 -0.37 -7.67
C TYR A 163 15.11 -0.73 -8.62
N ALA A 164 15.80 -1.82 -8.31
CA ALA A 164 16.88 -2.34 -9.15
C ALA A 164 16.33 -2.91 -10.47
N SER A 165 17.07 -2.72 -11.54
CA SER A 165 16.76 -3.34 -12.82
C SER A 165 17.34 -4.75 -12.89
N THR A 166 16.52 -5.70 -13.32
CA THR A 166 16.96 -7.07 -13.65
C THR A 166 17.47 -7.19 -15.08
N LEU A 167 17.05 -6.30 -15.99
CA LEU A 167 17.52 -6.26 -17.38
C LEU A 167 18.82 -5.47 -17.55
N TYR A 168 19.09 -4.52 -16.65
CA TYR A 168 20.30 -3.68 -16.68
C TYR A 168 21.04 -3.81 -15.34
N PRO A 169 21.85 -4.87 -15.14
CA PRO A 169 22.56 -5.09 -13.88
C PRO A 169 23.36 -3.87 -13.43
N GLY A 170 23.35 -3.60 -12.11
CA GLY A 170 23.98 -2.42 -11.52
C GLY A 170 23.30 -1.09 -11.89
N HIS A 171 22.07 -1.12 -12.40
CA HIS A 171 21.23 0.07 -12.57
C HIS A 171 19.97 -0.03 -11.71
N ARG A 172 19.41 1.13 -11.39
CA ARG A 172 18.13 1.29 -10.69
C ARG A 172 17.32 2.41 -11.30
N VAL A 173 16.01 2.37 -11.07
CA VAL A 173 15.11 3.46 -11.38
C VAL A 173 15.43 4.63 -10.44
N ARG A 174 15.66 5.82 -10.98
CA ARG A 174 15.93 7.03 -10.19
C ARG A 174 14.72 7.47 -9.37
N SER A 175 14.96 7.98 -8.16
CA SER A 175 13.92 8.26 -7.17
C SER A 175 13.41 9.70 -7.15
N ASP A 176 14.01 10.59 -7.94
CA ASP A 176 13.83 12.04 -7.86
C ASP A 176 12.99 12.64 -9.00
N LEU A 177 12.50 11.84 -9.96
CA LEU A 177 11.78 12.35 -11.14
C LEU A 177 10.27 12.10 -11.17
N ILE A 178 9.82 10.95 -10.66
CA ILE A 178 8.43 10.53 -10.82
C ILE A 178 7.86 10.15 -9.46
N TYR A 179 6.78 10.83 -9.12
CA TYR A 179 5.98 10.58 -7.94
C TYR A 179 4.58 10.14 -8.33
N ARG A 180 3.94 9.41 -7.43
CA ARG A 180 2.53 8.99 -7.53
C ARG A 180 1.81 9.26 -6.22
N SER A 181 0.51 9.51 -6.30
CA SER A 181 -0.32 9.72 -5.10
C SER A 181 -1.79 9.39 -5.34
N ALA A 182 -2.57 9.45 -4.25
CA ALA A 182 -4.01 9.67 -4.34
C ALA A 182 -4.32 11.13 -4.72
N ILE A 183 -5.59 11.48 -4.71
CA ILE A 183 -6.07 12.83 -5.02
C ILE A 183 -5.32 13.93 -4.25
N THR A 184 -4.97 15.01 -4.97
CA THR A 184 -4.14 16.11 -4.47
C THR A 184 -4.94 17.30 -3.93
N SER A 185 -6.27 17.28 -4.05
CA SER A 185 -7.15 18.42 -3.76
C SER A 185 -7.22 18.83 -2.30
N ARG A 186 -6.69 18.01 -1.38
CA ARG A 186 -6.67 18.27 0.06
C ARG A 186 -5.28 18.61 0.58
N ILE A 187 -4.35 18.92 -0.32
CA ILE A 187 -3.01 19.37 0.05
C ILE A 187 -3.06 20.57 0.99
N GLN A 188 -2.22 20.53 2.01
CA GLN A 188 -2.05 21.60 2.98
C GLN A 188 -0.79 22.41 2.68
N GLU A 189 -0.69 23.63 3.23
CA GLU A 189 0.47 24.51 3.06
C GLU A 189 1.84 23.84 3.31
N PRO A 190 2.04 23.03 4.38
CA PRO A 190 3.30 22.30 4.56
C PRO A 190 3.57 21.31 3.42
N GLY A 191 2.54 20.65 2.90
CA GLY A 191 2.66 19.72 1.78
C GLY A 191 2.98 20.42 0.46
N ILE A 192 2.49 21.65 0.25
CA ILE A 192 2.87 22.47 -0.91
C ILE A 192 4.38 22.69 -0.90
N LYS A 193 4.95 23.11 0.24
CA LYS A 193 6.39 23.33 0.38
C LYS A 193 7.21 22.07 0.13
N THR A 194 6.83 20.94 0.73
CA THR A 194 7.52 19.67 0.46
C THR A 194 7.51 19.33 -1.03
N MET A 195 6.37 19.47 -1.70
CA MET A 195 6.25 19.17 -3.11
C MET A 195 7.07 20.12 -4.01
N THR A 196 7.11 21.42 -3.71
CA THR A 196 7.79 22.41 -4.55
C THR A 196 9.27 22.54 -4.25
N ASP A 197 9.63 22.58 -2.98
CA ASP A 197 10.97 22.98 -2.51
C ASP A 197 11.87 21.75 -2.35
N ASP A 198 11.35 20.68 -1.76
CA ASP A 198 12.14 19.46 -1.47
C ASP A 198 12.13 18.49 -2.66
N LEU A 199 10.98 18.31 -3.31
CA LEU A 199 10.80 17.31 -4.37
C LEU A 199 10.89 17.88 -5.78
N ASN A 200 10.94 19.20 -5.92
CA ASN A 200 11.01 19.93 -7.18
C ASN A 200 9.95 19.48 -8.22
N ILE A 201 8.74 19.13 -7.77
CA ILE A 201 7.65 18.76 -8.65
C ILE A 201 7.16 20.01 -9.37
N LYS A 202 7.15 19.97 -10.70
CA LYS A 202 6.73 21.09 -11.57
C LYS A 202 5.43 20.83 -12.29
N THR A 203 5.01 19.58 -12.42
CA THR A 203 3.78 19.24 -13.14
C THR A 203 3.05 18.08 -12.47
N ILE A 204 1.73 18.24 -12.32
CA ILE A 204 0.80 17.23 -11.82
C ILE A 204 -0.11 16.81 -12.97
N PHE A 205 -0.22 15.50 -13.20
CA PHE A 205 -1.14 14.90 -14.14
C PHE A 205 -2.31 14.26 -13.40
N ASP A 206 -3.51 14.81 -13.61
CA ASP A 206 -4.75 14.24 -13.09
C ASP A 206 -5.32 13.25 -14.11
N LEU A 207 -5.23 11.96 -13.80
CA LEU A 207 -5.68 10.87 -14.69
C LEU A 207 -7.19 10.63 -14.65
N ARG A 208 -7.93 11.46 -13.88
CA ARG A 208 -9.37 11.38 -13.73
C ARG A 208 -10.10 12.14 -14.83
N SER A 209 -11.32 11.70 -15.10
CA SER A 209 -12.25 12.46 -15.94
C SER A 209 -12.73 13.72 -15.22
N SER A 210 -13.27 14.68 -15.96
CA SER A 210 -13.79 15.92 -15.37
C SER A 210 -15.01 15.62 -14.48
N VAL A 211 -15.83 14.65 -14.90
CA VAL A 211 -17.02 14.19 -14.16
C VAL A 211 -16.65 13.49 -12.85
N GLU A 212 -15.65 12.61 -12.86
CA GLU A 212 -15.16 11.94 -11.65
C GLU A 212 -14.58 12.98 -10.68
N SER A 213 -13.85 13.96 -11.20
CA SER A 213 -13.29 15.06 -10.41
C SER A 213 -14.40 15.86 -9.71
N ALA A 214 -15.52 16.13 -10.38
CA ALA A 214 -16.65 16.87 -9.82
C ALA A 214 -17.47 16.07 -8.78
N LYS A 215 -17.64 14.75 -8.97
CA LYS A 215 -18.55 13.93 -8.14
C LYS A 215 -18.03 13.57 -6.76
N MET A 216 -16.72 13.43 -6.55
CA MET A 216 -16.14 13.02 -5.25
C MET A 216 -16.16 14.11 -4.15
N GLY A 217 -17.06 15.09 -4.27
CA GLY A 217 -17.15 16.24 -3.37
C GLY A 217 -16.03 17.26 -3.57
N VAL A 218 -15.35 17.21 -4.72
CA VAL A 218 -14.38 18.22 -5.15
C VAL A 218 -15.07 19.10 -6.18
N THR A 219 -16.05 19.88 -5.73
CA THR A 219 -16.28 21.16 -6.38
C THR A 219 -14.96 21.93 -6.31
N THR A 220 -14.43 22.29 -7.47
CA THR A 220 -13.29 23.17 -7.66
C THR A 220 -13.17 24.29 -6.60
N PRO A 221 -11.95 24.75 -6.30
CA PRO A 221 -10.80 24.66 -7.20
C PRO A 221 -9.89 23.46 -6.96
N LYS A 222 -9.26 23.00 -8.05
CA LYS A 222 -7.98 22.30 -7.98
C LYS A 222 -7.04 23.09 -7.06
N PRO A 223 -6.14 22.43 -6.32
CA PRO A 223 -5.25 23.15 -5.43
C PRO A 223 -4.43 24.14 -6.26
N SER A 224 -4.41 25.41 -5.86
CA SER A 224 -3.51 26.40 -6.45
C SER A 224 -2.16 26.21 -5.80
N ILE A 225 -1.21 25.63 -6.54
CA ILE A 225 0.14 25.33 -6.06
C ILE A 225 1.11 26.23 -6.84
N PRO A 226 1.68 27.27 -6.21
CA PRO A 226 2.60 28.18 -6.89
C PRO A 226 3.76 27.44 -7.57
N GLY A 227 4.02 27.74 -8.85
CA GLY A 227 5.10 27.13 -9.61
C GLY A 227 4.85 25.71 -10.12
N VAL A 228 3.64 25.16 -9.92
CA VAL A 228 3.26 23.81 -10.37
C VAL A 228 2.11 23.89 -11.38
N SER A 229 2.30 23.25 -12.53
CA SER A 229 1.26 23.13 -13.56
C SER A 229 0.40 21.89 -13.30
N ILE A 230 -0.93 22.02 -13.28
CA ILE A 230 -1.85 20.88 -13.15
C ILE A 230 -2.53 20.63 -14.48
N LEU A 231 -2.25 19.48 -15.09
CA LEU A 231 -2.76 19.07 -16.39
C LEU A 231 -3.85 18.01 -16.20
N GLU A 232 -5.00 18.21 -16.83
CA GLU A 232 -6.03 17.17 -16.97
C GLU A 232 -5.58 16.20 -18.06
N THR A 233 -5.43 14.94 -17.69
CA THR A 233 -4.92 13.89 -18.58
C THR A 233 -5.78 12.64 -18.41
N PRO A 234 -7.09 12.74 -18.68
CA PRO A 234 -8.05 11.69 -18.36
C PRO A 234 -7.76 10.41 -19.13
N VAL A 235 -7.73 9.27 -18.42
CA VAL A 235 -7.64 7.94 -19.06
C VAL A 235 -8.95 7.55 -19.75
N PHE A 236 -10.08 7.98 -19.21
CA PHE A 236 -11.42 7.70 -19.76
C PHE A 236 -12.12 9.00 -20.14
N PRO A 237 -12.87 9.03 -21.25
CA PRO A 237 -13.68 10.18 -21.60
C PRO A 237 -14.85 10.35 -20.62
N ASP A 238 -15.35 11.57 -20.48
CA ASP A 238 -16.47 11.89 -19.57
C ASP A 238 -17.75 11.10 -19.90
N SER A 239 -17.95 10.75 -21.17
CA SER A 239 -19.10 9.96 -21.65
C SER A 239 -19.15 8.54 -21.10
N GLU A 240 -18.03 7.98 -20.64
CA GLU A 240 -18.03 6.66 -20.00
C GLU A 240 -18.57 6.69 -18.56
N TRP A 241 -18.66 7.87 -17.94
CA TRP A 241 -19.18 8.03 -16.58
C TRP A 241 -20.70 8.31 -16.53
N THR A 242 -21.31 8.63 -17.67
CA THR A 242 -22.75 8.89 -17.77
C THR A 242 -23.58 7.63 -18.02
N ASP A 243 -22.94 6.51 -18.41
CA ASP A 243 -23.60 5.21 -18.60
C ASP A 243 -23.63 4.39 -17.28
N ARG A 244 -24.64 4.65 -16.45
CA ARG A 244 -24.85 3.94 -15.17
C ARG A 244 -25.12 2.44 -15.33
N THR A 245 -25.52 1.98 -16.52
CA THR A 245 -25.83 0.57 -16.81
C THR A 245 -24.55 -0.27 -16.81
N ARG A 246 -23.48 0.25 -17.43
CA ARG A 246 -22.17 -0.39 -17.45
C ARG A 246 -21.49 -0.45 -16.10
N MET A 247 -21.71 0.54 -15.24
CA MET A 247 -21.16 0.53 -13.90
C MET A 247 -21.71 -0.67 -13.14
N LYS A 248 -23.04 -0.87 -13.09
CA LYS A 248 -23.71 -2.00 -12.41
C LYS A 248 -23.25 -3.39 -12.88
N GLU A 249 -23.00 -3.58 -14.17
CA GLU A 249 -22.53 -4.86 -14.75
C GLU A 249 -21.10 -5.22 -14.30
N SER A 250 -20.25 -4.23 -14.05
CA SER A 250 -18.85 -4.45 -13.63
C SER A 250 -18.69 -4.98 -12.20
N TRP A 251 -19.66 -4.75 -11.30
CA TRP A 251 -19.53 -5.08 -9.87
C TRP A 251 -19.57 -6.59 -9.58
N LYS A 252 -20.35 -7.36 -10.34
CA LYS A 252 -20.39 -8.83 -10.20
C LYS A 252 -19.05 -9.48 -10.54
N GLN A 253 -18.22 -8.83 -11.35
CA GLN A 253 -16.95 -9.39 -11.84
C GLN A 253 -15.83 -9.32 -10.79
N TYR A 254 -15.95 -8.47 -9.78
CA TYR A 254 -14.95 -8.34 -8.71
C TYR A 254 -15.17 -9.30 -7.56
N THR A 255 -16.23 -10.12 -7.58
CA THR A 255 -16.59 -11.05 -6.50
C THR A 255 -16.84 -12.47 -7.01
N ASP A 256 -16.32 -12.81 -8.19
CA ASP A 256 -16.50 -14.12 -8.81
C ASP A 256 -15.81 -15.22 -7.97
N PRO A 257 -16.50 -16.32 -7.60
CA PRO A 257 -15.90 -17.44 -6.88
C PRO A 257 -14.66 -18.05 -7.55
N ILE A 258 -14.51 -17.90 -8.87
CA ILE A 258 -13.32 -18.38 -9.58
C ILE A 258 -12.03 -17.65 -9.20
N ASP A 259 -12.14 -16.46 -8.60
CA ASP A 259 -10.99 -15.64 -8.16
C ASP A 259 -10.12 -16.38 -7.13
N GLU A 260 -10.73 -17.23 -6.28
CA GLU A 260 -10.00 -18.04 -5.29
C GLU A 260 -9.13 -19.12 -5.94
N ILE A 261 -9.60 -19.69 -7.05
CA ILE A 261 -8.86 -20.73 -7.80
C ILE A 261 -7.70 -20.12 -8.58
N LEU A 262 -7.90 -18.92 -9.13
CA LEU A 262 -6.88 -18.23 -9.94
C LEU A 262 -5.81 -17.53 -9.12
N GLY A 263 -6.05 -17.30 -7.83
CA GLY A 263 -5.19 -16.50 -6.96
C GLY A 263 -5.22 -14.99 -7.24
N TYR A 264 -5.96 -14.55 -8.27
CA TYR A 264 -6.19 -13.13 -8.61
C TYR A 264 -7.63 -12.92 -9.08
N SER A 265 -8.08 -11.67 -9.06
CA SER A 265 -9.43 -11.33 -9.47
C SER A 265 -9.57 -11.03 -10.96
N LYS A 266 -10.48 -11.74 -11.64
CA LYS A 266 -10.77 -11.49 -13.07
C LYS A 266 -11.31 -10.10 -13.31
N GLY A 267 -12.18 -9.60 -12.44
CA GLY A 267 -12.73 -8.24 -12.54
C GLY A 267 -11.63 -7.18 -12.50
N PHE A 268 -10.64 -7.34 -11.61
CA PHE A 268 -9.50 -6.43 -11.55
C PHE A 268 -8.62 -6.51 -12.79
N LEU A 269 -8.31 -7.72 -13.28
CA LEU A 269 -7.55 -7.89 -14.52
C LEU A 269 -8.26 -7.22 -15.70
N GLN A 270 -9.56 -7.45 -15.87
CA GLN A 270 -10.37 -6.82 -16.93
C GLN A 270 -10.40 -5.28 -16.77
N GLY A 271 -10.48 -4.79 -15.53
CA GLY A 271 -10.35 -3.38 -15.21
C GLY A 271 -9.01 -2.80 -15.67
N TYR A 272 -7.89 -3.47 -15.38
CA TYR A 272 -6.56 -3.03 -15.82
C TYR A 272 -6.37 -3.12 -17.33
N GLN A 273 -6.88 -4.16 -17.98
CA GLN A 273 -6.89 -4.28 -19.45
C GLN A 273 -7.69 -3.15 -20.09
N ARG A 274 -8.83 -2.78 -19.52
CA ARG A 274 -9.63 -1.65 -19.98
C ARG A 274 -8.89 -0.32 -19.80
N ILE A 275 -8.29 -0.08 -18.63
CA ILE A 275 -7.43 1.08 -18.38
C ILE A 275 -6.34 1.15 -19.44
N ALA A 276 -5.57 0.07 -19.64
CA ALA A 276 -4.49 0.02 -20.62
C ALA A 276 -4.99 0.16 -22.07
N SER A 277 -6.21 -0.27 -22.38
CA SER A 277 -6.77 -0.09 -23.72
C SER A 277 -7.13 1.37 -24.02
N SER A 278 -7.50 2.15 -23.00
CA SER A 278 -7.90 3.56 -23.15
C SER A 278 -6.77 4.56 -22.85
N ALA A 279 -5.80 4.18 -22.02
CA ALA A 279 -4.81 5.11 -21.45
C ALA A 279 -3.72 5.58 -22.41
N GLY A 280 -3.61 5.01 -23.61
CA GLY A 280 -2.52 5.28 -24.55
C GLY A 280 -2.19 6.78 -24.73
N PRO A 281 -3.15 7.62 -25.14
CA PRO A 281 -2.93 9.06 -25.32
C PRO A 281 -2.52 9.78 -24.02
N ALA A 282 -3.15 9.43 -22.89
CA ALA A 282 -2.89 10.02 -21.59
C ALA A 282 -1.47 9.71 -21.10
N TYR A 283 -1.06 8.44 -21.16
CA TYR A 283 0.27 8.02 -20.73
C TYR A 283 1.36 8.55 -21.68
N ALA A 284 1.09 8.62 -22.99
CA ALA A 284 2.01 9.25 -23.92
C ALA A 284 2.23 10.74 -23.61
N GLN A 285 1.17 11.48 -23.23
CA GLN A 285 1.29 12.87 -22.81
C GLN A 285 2.20 13.01 -21.57
N VAL A 286 2.03 12.15 -20.56
CA VAL A 286 2.87 12.14 -19.35
C VAL A 286 4.34 11.90 -19.71
N LEU A 287 4.62 10.86 -20.50
CA LEU A 287 5.98 10.45 -20.83
C LEU A 287 6.68 11.46 -21.76
N ARG A 288 5.97 12.00 -22.75
CA ARG A 288 6.51 13.07 -23.61
C ARG A 288 6.84 14.33 -22.83
N HIS A 289 6.00 14.71 -21.87
CA HIS A 289 6.28 15.83 -20.99
C HIS A 289 7.51 15.56 -20.11
N LEU A 290 7.62 14.35 -19.55
CA LEU A 290 8.79 13.97 -18.75
C LEU A 290 10.09 14.13 -19.55
N LEU A 291 10.11 13.67 -20.81
CA LEU A 291 11.24 13.85 -21.72
C LEU A 291 11.51 15.32 -21.98
N ALA A 292 10.52 16.05 -22.48
CA ALA A 292 10.67 17.44 -22.89
C ALA A 292 11.10 18.36 -21.74
N SER A 293 10.63 18.11 -20.52
CA SER A 293 10.97 18.92 -19.34
C SER A 293 12.39 18.68 -18.82
N ASN A 294 13.02 17.55 -19.18
CA ASN A 294 14.32 17.11 -18.68
C ASN A 294 15.37 16.93 -19.79
N ILE A 295 15.16 17.53 -20.98
CA ILE A 295 16.21 17.66 -21.99
C ILE A 295 17.35 18.49 -21.39
N GLN A 296 18.55 17.91 -21.32
CA GLN A 296 19.74 18.61 -20.89
C GLN A 296 20.29 19.44 -22.06
N ASP A 297 20.46 20.73 -21.83
CA ASP A 297 21.13 21.66 -22.71
C ASP A 297 22.11 22.54 -21.90
N SER A 298 22.87 23.40 -22.57
CA SER A 298 23.86 24.27 -21.93
C SER A 298 23.28 25.20 -20.85
N SER A 299 21.96 25.46 -20.87
CA SER A 299 21.28 26.34 -19.92
C SER A 299 20.75 25.61 -18.68
N THR A 300 20.74 24.28 -18.69
CA THR A 300 20.15 23.43 -17.65
C THR A 300 21.17 22.57 -16.91
N VAL A 301 22.46 22.62 -17.30
CA VAL A 301 23.55 21.92 -16.60
C VAL A 301 23.59 22.31 -15.12
N GLY A 302 23.45 21.33 -14.23
CA GLY A 302 23.46 21.52 -12.78
C GLY A 302 22.13 21.95 -12.16
N SER A 303 21.08 22.15 -12.97
CA SER A 303 19.72 22.36 -12.43
C SER A 303 19.14 21.06 -11.89
N PRO A 304 18.33 21.10 -10.80
CA PRO A 304 17.66 19.92 -10.31
C PRO A 304 16.66 19.39 -11.36
N PRO A 305 16.46 18.07 -11.45
CA PRO A 305 15.50 17.46 -12.36
C PRO A 305 14.09 17.98 -12.12
N LYS A 306 13.32 18.22 -13.19
CA LYS A 306 11.95 18.72 -13.09
C LYS A 306 11.03 17.52 -12.90
N ALA A 307 10.66 17.27 -11.65
CA ALA A 307 9.87 16.11 -11.30
C ALA A 307 8.39 16.28 -11.68
N ILE A 308 7.72 15.14 -11.87
CA ILE A 308 6.29 15.05 -12.14
C ILE A 308 5.59 14.22 -11.08
N LEU A 309 4.31 14.51 -10.88
CA LEU A 309 3.39 13.70 -10.10
C LEU A 309 2.24 13.27 -10.99
N PHE A 310 1.83 12.01 -10.96
CA PHE A 310 0.55 11.60 -11.54
C PHE A 310 -0.33 10.94 -10.48
N HIS A 311 -1.63 11.20 -10.55
CA HIS A 311 -2.59 10.64 -9.60
C HIS A 311 -3.91 10.27 -10.28
N CYS A 312 -4.69 9.46 -9.57
CA CYS A 312 -6.11 9.27 -9.84
C CYS A 312 -6.89 9.56 -8.55
N THR A 313 -7.99 8.86 -8.27
CA THR A 313 -8.72 9.06 -7.01
C THR A 313 -7.97 8.46 -5.83
N ALA A 314 -7.75 7.14 -5.83
CA ALA A 314 -7.02 6.45 -4.77
C ALA A 314 -5.50 6.37 -5.03
N GLY A 315 -5.05 6.72 -6.24
CA GLY A 315 -3.66 6.49 -6.66
C GLY A 315 -3.34 5.00 -6.85
N LYS A 316 -4.37 4.18 -7.10
CA LYS A 316 -4.28 2.71 -7.17
C LYS A 316 -4.31 2.19 -8.61
N ASP A 317 -5.45 2.25 -9.30
CA ASP A 317 -5.64 1.53 -10.57
C ASP A 317 -4.98 2.23 -11.76
N ARG A 318 -5.48 3.39 -12.21
CA ARG A 318 -4.89 4.13 -13.35
C ARG A 318 -3.45 4.56 -13.10
N THR A 319 -3.15 4.95 -11.87
CA THR A 319 -1.80 5.29 -11.41
C THR A 319 -0.90 4.06 -11.36
N GLY A 320 -1.42 2.92 -10.88
CA GLY A 320 -0.68 1.67 -10.76
C GLY A 320 -0.38 1.03 -12.10
N VAL A 321 -1.32 1.05 -13.05
CA VAL A 321 -1.09 0.57 -14.41
C VAL A 321 0.02 1.37 -15.10
N LEU A 322 0.01 2.71 -15.00
CA LEU A 322 1.11 3.55 -15.52
C LEU A 322 2.44 3.21 -14.85
N THR A 323 2.45 3.11 -13.52
CA THR A 323 3.67 2.79 -12.75
C THR A 323 4.23 1.43 -13.14
N ALA A 324 3.36 0.42 -13.25
CA ALA A 324 3.74 -0.93 -13.65
C ALA A 324 4.36 -0.97 -15.05
N ILE A 325 3.80 -0.23 -16.01
CA ILE A 325 4.36 -0.12 -17.37
C ILE A 325 5.73 0.57 -17.35
N ILE A 326 5.89 1.66 -16.59
CA ILE A 326 7.17 2.39 -16.48
C ILE A 326 8.26 1.51 -15.84
N LEU A 327 7.95 0.86 -14.71
CA LEU A 327 8.91 0.00 -14.01
C LEU A 327 9.29 -1.21 -14.86
N LYS A 328 8.33 -1.78 -15.56
CA LYS A 328 8.57 -2.86 -16.52
C LYS A 328 9.46 -2.41 -17.68
N LEU A 329 9.26 -1.21 -18.23
CA LEU A 329 10.14 -0.62 -19.24
C LEU A 329 11.58 -0.48 -18.74
N CYS A 330 11.75 -0.15 -17.45
CA CYS A 330 13.04 -0.06 -16.79
C CYS A 330 13.64 -1.43 -16.40
N GLY A 331 12.96 -2.53 -16.71
CA GLY A 331 13.44 -3.89 -16.43
C GLY A 331 13.33 -4.32 -14.97
N VAL A 332 12.44 -3.72 -14.18
CA VAL A 332 12.11 -4.20 -12.84
C VAL A 332 11.26 -5.47 -12.96
N ASP A 333 11.53 -6.49 -12.14
CA ASP A 333 10.81 -7.75 -12.19
C ASP A 333 9.35 -7.63 -11.69
N HIS A 334 8.51 -8.59 -12.09
CA HIS A 334 7.08 -8.56 -11.75
C HIS A 334 6.82 -8.55 -10.25
N GLY A 335 7.58 -9.30 -9.46
CA GLY A 335 7.39 -9.39 -8.01
C GLY A 335 7.70 -8.08 -7.32
N THR A 336 8.74 -7.36 -7.76
CA THR A 336 9.06 -6.03 -7.26
C THR A 336 8.01 -4.99 -7.67
N ILE A 337 7.51 -5.04 -8.91
CA ILE A 337 6.42 -4.15 -9.36
C ILE A 337 5.14 -4.42 -8.56
N ALA A 338 4.82 -5.69 -8.32
CA ALA A 338 3.65 -6.08 -7.55
C ALA A 338 3.76 -5.65 -6.08
N HIS A 339 4.97 -5.67 -5.53
CA HIS A 339 5.25 -5.09 -4.22
C HIS A 339 4.95 -3.60 -4.19
N GLU A 340 5.52 -2.82 -5.11
CA GLU A 340 5.28 -1.38 -5.23
C GLU A 340 3.78 -1.05 -5.31
N TYR A 341 3.05 -1.83 -6.11
CA TYR A 341 1.60 -1.69 -6.25
C TYR A 341 0.87 -1.93 -4.93
N SER A 342 1.22 -3.02 -4.22
CA SER A 342 0.58 -3.41 -2.96
C SER A 342 0.80 -2.43 -1.80
N LEU A 343 1.84 -1.57 -1.89
CA LEU A 343 2.04 -0.49 -0.93
C LEU A 343 0.82 0.45 -0.86
N THR A 344 -0.06 0.46 -1.86
CA THR A 344 -1.28 1.27 -1.79
C THR A 344 -2.21 0.91 -0.63
N GLU A 345 -2.18 -0.31 -0.08
CA GLU A 345 -2.89 -0.59 1.18
C GLU A 345 -2.40 0.30 2.33
N ALA A 346 -1.08 0.30 2.57
CA ALA A 346 -0.46 1.10 3.62
C ALA A 346 -0.62 2.60 3.34
N GLY A 347 -0.44 3.00 2.08
CA GLY A 347 -0.54 4.40 1.65
C GLY A 347 -1.94 5.00 1.80
N LEU A 348 -2.99 4.18 1.84
CA LEU A 348 -4.37 4.62 2.04
C LEU A 348 -4.90 4.37 3.45
N SER A 349 -4.12 3.76 4.35
CA SER A 349 -4.58 3.32 5.68
C SER A 349 -5.41 4.35 6.44
N GLU A 350 -4.89 5.57 6.64
CA GLU A 350 -5.58 6.66 7.35
C GLU A 350 -6.85 7.17 6.63
N TRP A 351 -6.95 6.95 5.32
CA TRP A 351 -8.05 7.42 4.48
C TRP A 351 -9.02 6.31 4.11
N ARG A 352 -8.69 5.07 4.46
CA ARG A 352 -9.41 3.88 4.03
C ARG A 352 -10.88 3.96 4.45
N GLU A 353 -11.12 4.29 5.71
CA GLU A 353 -12.49 4.39 6.23
C GLU A 353 -13.27 5.53 5.53
N ILE A 354 -12.64 6.68 5.30
CA ILE A 354 -13.26 7.81 4.60
C ILE A 354 -13.67 7.41 3.19
N ILE A 355 -12.83 6.66 2.48
CA ILE A 355 -13.12 6.21 1.11
C ILE A 355 -14.22 5.14 1.13
N ILE A 356 -14.19 4.20 2.08
CA ILE A 356 -15.24 3.19 2.26
C ILE A 356 -16.58 3.87 2.47
N GLN A 357 -16.68 4.83 3.41
CA GLN A 357 -17.93 5.54 3.69
C GLN A 357 -18.47 6.26 2.45
N LYS A 358 -17.61 6.95 1.69
CA LYS A 358 -18.02 7.57 0.42
C LYS A 358 -18.53 6.55 -0.60
N LEU A 359 -17.86 5.40 -0.73
CA LEU A 359 -18.31 4.34 -1.63
C LEU A 359 -19.67 3.75 -1.20
N LEU A 360 -19.96 3.72 0.10
CA LEU A 360 -21.24 3.28 0.65
C LEU A 360 -22.36 4.32 0.46
N GLU A 361 -22.03 5.62 0.47
CA GLU A 361 -22.96 6.73 0.19
C GLU A 361 -23.35 6.82 -1.30
N GLU A 362 -22.47 6.39 -2.21
CA GLU A 362 -22.80 6.29 -3.62
C GLU A 362 -23.82 5.16 -3.85
N ASP A 363 -25.01 5.50 -4.35
CA ASP A 363 -26.10 4.57 -4.70
C ASP A 363 -25.77 3.73 -5.96
N ASN A 364 -24.63 3.05 -5.94
CA ASN A 364 -24.15 2.17 -7.00
C ASN A 364 -24.59 0.72 -6.80
N TYR A 365 -25.03 0.37 -5.59
CA TYR A 365 -25.19 -1.02 -5.15
C TYR A 365 -26.62 -1.58 -5.24
N GLY A 366 -27.59 -0.84 -5.80
CA GLY A 366 -28.97 -1.28 -6.08
C GLY A 366 -29.55 -2.44 -5.25
N GLY A 367 -30.42 -2.14 -4.29
CA GLY A 367 -31.07 -3.12 -3.42
C GLY A 367 -31.68 -2.44 -2.20
N ASP A 368 -32.61 -3.11 -1.52
CA ASP A 368 -33.34 -2.56 -0.37
C ASP A 368 -32.36 -2.16 0.75
N HIS A 369 -32.39 -0.88 1.14
CA HIS A 369 -31.30 -0.20 1.85
C HIS A 369 -31.23 -0.50 3.36
N ASP A 370 -32.15 -1.29 3.90
CA ASP A 370 -32.46 -1.29 5.33
C ASP A 370 -32.17 -2.59 6.11
N SER A 371 -31.61 -3.64 5.48
CA SER A 371 -31.20 -4.85 6.23
C SER A 371 -29.71 -4.84 6.60
N ASP A 372 -29.38 -5.30 7.81
CA ASP A 372 -28.00 -5.34 8.32
C ASP A 372 -27.08 -6.30 7.52
N GLU A 373 -27.66 -7.35 6.94
CA GLU A 373 -26.96 -8.29 6.05
C GLU A 373 -26.51 -7.60 4.74
N HIS A 374 -27.36 -6.75 4.15
CA HIS A 374 -26.98 -5.94 2.98
C HIS A 374 -25.89 -4.91 3.31
N ARG A 375 -25.89 -4.36 4.54
CA ARG A 375 -24.89 -3.39 4.99
C ARG A 375 -23.49 -4.03 5.10
N HIS A 376 -23.40 -5.24 5.66
CA HIS A 376 -22.15 -5.98 5.80
C HIS A 376 -21.54 -6.36 4.44
N VAL A 377 -22.35 -6.90 3.53
CA VAL A 377 -21.91 -7.28 2.17
C VAL A 377 -21.41 -6.06 1.38
N ARG A 378 -22.10 -4.92 1.46
CA ARG A 378 -21.67 -3.67 0.81
C ARG A 378 -20.31 -3.17 1.32
N ARG A 379 -20.09 -3.26 2.64
CA ARG A 379 -18.80 -2.87 3.23
C ARG A 379 -17.66 -3.76 2.74
N GLN A 380 -17.85 -5.09 2.78
CA GLN A 380 -16.84 -6.03 2.27
C GLN A 380 -16.52 -5.77 0.79
N GLN A 381 -17.53 -5.44 -0.02
CA GLN A 381 -17.35 -5.08 -1.42
C GLN A 381 -16.55 -3.79 -1.60
N ALA A 382 -16.84 -2.74 -0.81
CA ALA A 382 -16.07 -1.50 -0.81
C ALA A 382 -14.61 -1.73 -0.38
N GLU A 383 -14.38 -2.57 0.63
CA GLU A 383 -13.04 -2.95 1.09
C GLU A 383 -12.26 -3.73 0.01
N ARG A 384 -12.91 -4.67 -0.67
CA ARG A 384 -12.33 -5.41 -1.80
C ARG A 384 -12.03 -4.49 -2.97
N MET A 385 -12.89 -3.51 -3.25
CA MET A 385 -12.67 -2.48 -4.26
C MET A 385 -11.45 -1.60 -3.95
N LEU A 386 -11.18 -1.33 -2.67
CA LEU A 386 -9.98 -0.59 -2.28
C LEU A 386 -8.72 -1.46 -2.26
N SER A 387 -8.87 -2.79 -2.29
CA SER A 387 -7.73 -3.68 -2.18
C SER A 387 -6.73 -3.54 -3.35
N SER A 388 -5.44 -3.67 -3.04
CA SER A 388 -4.30 -3.63 -3.95
C SER A 388 -3.51 -4.94 -3.90
N LYS A 389 -4.22 -6.07 -4.02
CA LYS A 389 -3.62 -7.40 -4.07
C LYS A 389 -2.55 -7.50 -5.17
N ARG A 390 -1.39 -8.05 -4.82
CA ARG A 390 -0.21 -8.19 -5.69
C ARG A 390 -0.54 -8.99 -6.95
N GLU A 391 -1.31 -10.05 -6.77
CA GLU A 391 -1.62 -11.04 -7.78
C GLU A 391 -2.43 -10.42 -8.94
N ASN A 392 -3.23 -9.39 -8.65
CA ASN A 392 -4.01 -8.69 -9.66
C ASN A 392 -3.10 -7.92 -10.65
N ILE A 393 -2.09 -7.21 -10.14
CA ILE A 393 -1.18 -6.46 -11.01
C ILE A 393 -0.16 -7.40 -11.68
N GLU A 394 0.23 -8.50 -11.04
CA GLU A 394 1.04 -9.54 -11.68
C GLU A 394 0.32 -10.19 -12.85
N ALA A 395 -0.98 -10.48 -12.71
CA ALA A 395 -1.80 -10.97 -13.83
C ALA A 395 -1.84 -9.97 -14.99
N PHE A 396 -1.91 -8.67 -14.69
CA PHE A 396 -1.81 -7.62 -15.70
C PHE A 396 -0.44 -7.57 -16.37
N LEU A 397 0.65 -7.70 -15.61
CA LEU A 397 2.01 -7.71 -16.16
C LEU A 397 2.25 -8.89 -17.10
N ARG A 398 1.72 -10.07 -16.76
CA ARG A 398 1.72 -11.25 -17.64
C ARG A 398 0.96 -10.98 -18.94
N TRP A 399 -0.24 -10.41 -18.85
CA TRP A 399 -0.99 -10.01 -20.03
C TRP A 399 -0.22 -9.00 -20.91
N VAL A 400 0.49 -8.04 -20.30
CA VAL A 400 1.36 -7.11 -21.05
C VAL A 400 2.49 -7.83 -21.77
N ASP A 401 3.10 -8.83 -21.15
CA ASP A 401 4.13 -9.66 -21.78
C ASP A 401 3.57 -10.47 -22.96
N ASP A 402 2.47 -11.18 -22.73
CA ASP A 402 1.90 -12.12 -23.70
C ASP A 402 1.31 -11.40 -24.93
N ASP A 403 0.55 -10.31 -24.74
CA ASP A 403 -0.19 -9.66 -25.83
C ASP A 403 0.62 -8.57 -26.55
N PHE A 404 1.67 -8.03 -25.92
CA PHE A 404 2.43 -6.90 -26.46
C PHE A 404 3.92 -7.14 -26.55
N GLY A 405 4.44 -8.27 -26.07
CA GLY A 405 5.89 -8.50 -25.95
C GLY A 405 6.53 -7.59 -24.90
N GLY A 406 5.77 -7.14 -23.90
CA GLY A 406 6.24 -6.32 -22.79
C GLY A 406 5.87 -4.83 -22.89
N ALA A 407 6.42 -4.04 -21.97
CA ALA A 407 6.07 -2.62 -21.84
C ALA A 407 6.44 -1.78 -23.07
N GLU A 408 7.57 -2.08 -23.72
CA GLU A 408 8.00 -1.39 -24.94
C GLU A 408 6.97 -1.56 -26.07
N GLY A 409 6.56 -2.80 -26.37
CA GLY A 409 5.57 -3.05 -27.41
C GLY A 409 4.20 -2.44 -27.09
N TRP A 410 3.80 -2.39 -25.82
CA TRP A 410 2.60 -1.68 -25.41
C TRP A 410 2.74 -0.16 -25.62
N LEU A 411 3.87 0.43 -25.27
CA LEU A 411 4.12 1.87 -25.42
C LEU A 411 4.18 2.32 -26.88
N THR A 412 4.87 1.56 -27.73
CA THR A 412 4.94 1.87 -29.16
C THR A 412 3.62 1.58 -29.88
N GLY A 413 2.92 0.51 -29.49
CA GLY A 413 1.68 0.07 -30.13
C GLY A 413 0.43 0.83 -29.67
N LYS A 414 0.15 0.82 -28.36
CA LYS A 414 -1.08 1.39 -27.78
C LYS A 414 -0.94 2.85 -27.40
N ALA A 415 0.21 3.26 -26.84
CA ALA A 415 0.44 4.66 -26.48
C ALA A 415 0.96 5.50 -27.66
N GLY A 416 1.48 4.87 -28.71
CA GLY A 416 1.94 5.56 -29.91
C GLY A 416 3.20 6.39 -29.68
N LEU A 417 4.07 5.97 -28.75
CA LEU A 417 5.42 6.53 -28.62
C LEU A 417 6.31 6.00 -29.74
N SER A 418 7.26 6.81 -30.21
CA SER A 418 8.34 6.31 -31.07
C SER A 418 9.32 5.45 -30.28
N GLY A 419 10.10 4.60 -30.96
CA GLY A 419 11.17 3.85 -30.30
C GLY A 419 12.22 4.77 -29.65
N GLU A 420 12.47 5.94 -30.23
CA GLU A 420 13.36 6.97 -29.66
C GLU A 420 12.78 7.57 -28.38
N GLU A 421 11.46 7.85 -28.33
CA GLU A 421 10.80 8.32 -27.12
C GLU A 421 10.87 7.27 -26.00
N VAL A 422 10.63 5.99 -26.32
CA VAL A 422 10.71 4.89 -25.36
C VAL A 422 12.13 4.71 -24.81
N GLU A 423 13.15 4.73 -25.67
CA GLU A 423 14.55 4.66 -25.24
C GLU A 423 14.96 5.88 -24.41
N GLY A 424 14.48 7.07 -24.80
CA GLY A 424 14.69 8.30 -24.06
C GLY A 424 14.14 8.20 -22.64
N VAL A 425 12.94 7.64 -22.46
CA VAL A 425 12.34 7.46 -21.12
C VAL A 425 13.18 6.51 -20.30
N ARG A 426 13.58 5.37 -20.90
CA ARG A 426 14.39 4.37 -20.22
C ARG A 426 15.73 4.94 -19.78
N THR A 427 16.43 5.63 -20.67
CA THR A 427 17.73 6.26 -20.40
C THR A 427 17.62 7.35 -19.34
N LEU A 428 16.56 8.16 -19.37
CA LEU A 428 16.33 9.20 -18.38
C LEU A 428 16.11 8.63 -16.98
N LEU A 429 15.45 7.47 -16.88
CA LEU A 429 15.04 6.86 -15.62
C LEU A 429 16.04 5.87 -15.02
N LEU A 430 16.85 5.21 -15.83
CA LEU A 430 17.86 4.26 -15.36
C LEU A 430 19.17 4.97 -15.03
N ILE A 431 19.58 4.87 -13.77
CA ILE A 431 20.88 5.37 -13.29
C ILE A 431 21.73 4.22 -12.79
N LYS A 432 23.05 4.33 -12.89
CA LYS A 432 23.98 3.35 -12.31
C LYS A 432 23.92 3.42 -10.78
N GLU A 433 23.99 2.27 -10.15
CA GLU A 433 24.18 2.18 -8.70
C GLU A 433 25.60 2.65 -8.37
N GLU A 434 25.71 3.77 -7.65
CA GLU A 434 26.97 4.17 -7.05
C GLU A 434 27.22 3.24 -5.86
N TYR A 435 28.21 2.36 -6.00
CA TYR A 435 28.75 1.59 -4.88
C TYR A 435 29.50 2.55 -3.97
N ASN A 436 28.79 3.13 -3.00
CA ASN A 436 29.42 3.83 -1.87
C ASN A 436 29.84 2.84 -0.78
#